data_AF-A7GUD6-F1
#
_entry.id   AF-A7GUD6-F1
#
_cell.length_a   1.000
_cell.length_b   1.000
_cell.length_c   1.000
_cell.angle_alpha   90.00
_cell.angle_beta   90.00
_cell.angle_gamma   90.00
#
_symmetry.space_group_name_H-M   'P 1'
#
loop_
_entity.id
_entity.type
_entity.pdbx_description
1 polymer ?
#
loop_
_entity_poly.entity_id
_entity_poly.type
_entity_poly.pdbx_seq_one_letter_code
_entity_poly.pdbx_strand_id
1 'polypeptide(L)'
;MNGNKILAALSYWSVFFAPIIFPIIIWIIGENETKIHAKKALWTHIIPGITAFLGMIIIGMLGITSNQPDITLGIGSIIIIGICGIISIYFFIWNIVKGIQVLKS
;
A
#
# COMPACT_ATOMS: atom_id res chain seq x y z
N MET A 1 -20.41 -20.13 2.22
CA MET A 1 -19.54 -18.95 2.07
C MET A 1 -19.69 -18.45 0.64
N ASN A 2 -20.01 -17.17 0.40
CA ASN A 2 -20.20 -16.65 -0.95
C ASN A 2 -18.83 -16.43 -1.61
N GLY A 3 -18.54 -17.07 -2.74
CA GLY A 3 -17.25 -16.97 -3.44
C GLY A 3 -16.85 -15.52 -3.76
N ASN A 4 -17.83 -14.66 -4.02
CA ASN A 4 -17.63 -13.24 -4.29
C ASN A 4 -17.04 -12.49 -3.08
N LYS A 5 -17.43 -12.86 -1.86
CA LYS A 5 -16.89 -12.29 -0.62
C LYS A 5 -15.46 -12.76 -0.36
N ILE A 6 -15.14 -14.01 -0.71
CA ILE A 6 -13.78 -14.55 -0.59
C ILE A 6 -12.82 -13.81 -1.53
N LEU A 7 -13.18 -13.66 -2.81
CA LEU A 7 -12.36 -12.93 -3.78
C LEU A 7 -12.18 -11.45 -3.41
N ALA A 8 -13.24 -10.83 -2.88
CA ALA A 8 -13.18 -9.46 -2.38
C ALA A 8 -12.22 -9.32 -1.19
N ALA A 9 -12.28 -10.25 -0.23
CA ALA A 9 -11.37 -10.26 0.92
C ALA A 9 -9.92 -10.56 0.54
N LEU A 10 -9.70 -11.52 -0.37
CA LEU A 10 -8.39 -11.83 -0.92
C LEU A 10 -7.79 -10.63 -1.66
N SER A 11 -8.61 -9.75 -2.24
CA SER A 11 -8.09 -8.52 -2.84
C SER A 11 -7.40 -7.63 -1.80
N TYR A 12 -7.95 -7.50 -0.60
CA TYR A 12 -7.28 -6.79 0.49
C TYR A 12 -6.06 -7.58 1.04
N TRP A 13 -6.20 -8.89 1.25
CA TRP A 13 -5.10 -9.72 1.76
C TRP A 13 -3.98 -9.98 0.75
N SER A 14 -4.15 -9.58 -0.50
CA SER A 14 -3.07 -9.59 -1.50
C SER A 14 -1.84 -8.79 -1.07
N VAL A 15 -1.95 -7.93 -0.04
CA VAL A 15 -0.80 -7.31 0.64
C VAL A 15 0.31 -8.29 1.02
N PHE A 16 -0.03 -9.57 1.27
CA PHE A 16 0.92 -10.61 1.65
C PHE A 16 1.64 -11.30 0.49
N PHE A 17 1.11 -11.23 -0.74
CA PHE A 17 1.63 -12.07 -1.83
C PHE A 17 1.66 -11.41 -3.22
N ALA A 18 0.69 -10.56 -3.55
CA ALA A 18 0.60 -9.93 -4.88
C ALA A 18 -0.26 -8.65 -4.83
N PRO A 19 0.16 -7.60 -4.09
CA PRO A 19 -0.66 -6.43 -3.74
C PRO A 19 -1.23 -5.67 -4.95
N ILE A 20 -0.58 -5.74 -6.11
CA ILE A 20 -1.02 -5.03 -7.31
C ILE A 20 -1.70 -5.98 -8.29
N ILE A 21 -1.03 -7.09 -8.62
CA ILE A 21 -1.50 -8.02 -9.67
C ILE A 21 -2.84 -8.64 -9.30
N PHE A 22 -2.98 -9.15 -8.07
CA PHE A 22 -4.19 -9.87 -7.69
C PHE A 22 -5.44 -8.95 -7.67
N PRO A 23 -5.43 -7.76 -7.04
CA PRO A 23 -6.57 -6.86 -7.09
C PRO A 23 -6.89 -6.34 -8.49
N ILE A 24 -5.91 -6.18 -9.39
CA ILE A 24 -6.17 -5.81 -10.78
C ILE A 24 -6.96 -6.91 -11.48
N ILE A 25 -6.53 -8.17 -11.36
CA ILE A 25 -7.24 -9.30 -11.97
C ILE A 25 -8.69 -9.32 -11.47
N ILE A 26 -8.90 -9.27 -10.16
CA ILE A 26 -10.26 -9.29 -9.58
C ILE A 26 -11.06 -8.03 -9.94
N TRP A 27 -10.43 -6.87 -10.13
CA TRP A 27 -11.12 -5.66 -10.59
C TRP A 27 -11.60 -5.77 -12.05
N ILE A 28 -10.86 -6.47 -12.90
CA ILE A 28 -11.22 -6.70 -14.30
C ILE A 28 -12.32 -7.75 -14.41
N ILE A 29 -12.15 -8.90 -13.76
CA ILE A 29 -13.04 -10.07 -13.94
C ILE A 29 -14.18 -10.14 -12.92
N GLY A 30 -14.06 -9.44 -11.79
CA GLY A 30 -15.04 -9.49 -10.72
C GLY A 30 -16.30 -8.70 -11.05
N GLU A 31 -17.42 -9.10 -10.44
CA GLU A 31 -18.72 -8.49 -10.63
C GLU A 31 -19.19 -7.74 -9.37
N ASN A 32 -20.12 -6.80 -9.55
CA ASN A 32 -20.84 -6.10 -8.48
C ASN A 32 -19.90 -5.61 -7.35
N GLU A 33 -20.14 -6.05 -6.10
CA GLU A 33 -19.40 -5.61 -4.93
C GLU A 33 -17.93 -6.07 -4.94
N THR A 34 -17.63 -7.25 -5.50
CA THR A 34 -16.26 -7.79 -5.57
C THR A 34 -15.34 -6.86 -6.36
N LYS A 35 -15.84 -6.32 -7.48
CA LYS A 35 -15.13 -5.32 -8.29
C LYS A 35 -14.82 -4.05 -7.52
N ILE A 36 -15.77 -3.57 -6.73
CA ILE A 36 -15.63 -2.35 -5.92
C ILE A 36 -14.54 -2.56 -4.84
N HIS A 37 -14.56 -3.71 -4.17
CA HIS A 37 -13.56 -4.06 -3.17
C HIS A 37 -12.17 -4.24 -3.76
N ALA A 38 -12.04 -4.88 -4.93
CA ALA A 38 -10.79 -5.03 -5.63
C ALA A 38 -10.16 -3.68 -6.01
N LYS A 39 -10.96 -2.75 -6.54
CA LYS A 39 -10.50 -1.37 -6.83
C LYS A 39 -10.03 -0.65 -5.56
N LYS A 40 -10.77 -0.77 -4.46
CA LYS A 40 -10.41 -0.15 -3.18
C LYS A 40 -9.11 -0.74 -2.62
N ALA A 41 -8.98 -2.06 -2.64
CA ALA A 41 -7.77 -2.75 -2.22
C ALA A 41 -6.54 -2.31 -3.03
N LEU A 42 -6.69 -2.20 -4.35
CA LEU A 42 -5.62 -1.72 -5.24
C LEU A 42 -5.12 -0.33 -4.81
N TRP A 43 -6.03 0.62 -4.53
CA TRP A 43 -5.64 1.94 -4.05
C TRP A 43 -4.91 1.90 -2.71
N THR A 44 -5.38 1.08 -1.77
CA THR A 44 -4.75 0.95 -0.46
C THR A 44 -3.36 0.29 -0.52
N HIS A 45 -3.06 -0.46 -1.59
CA HIS A 45 -1.71 -1.02 -1.83
C HIS A 45 -0.80 -0.04 -2.58
N ILE A 46 -1.35 0.78 -3.48
CA ILE A 46 -0.59 1.75 -4.27
C ILE A 46 -0.10 2.92 -3.41
N ILE A 47 -0.90 3.39 -2.44
CA ILE A 47 -0.56 4.57 -1.63
C ILE A 47 0.78 4.41 -0.88
N PRO A 48 1.05 3.28 -0.18
CA PRO A 48 2.38 3.01 0.39
C PRO A 48 3.52 3.06 -0.64
N GLY A 49 3.29 2.52 -1.84
CA GLY A 49 4.27 2.55 -2.93
C GLY A 49 4.57 3.96 -3.44
N ILE A 50 3.53 4.77 -3.65
CA ILE A 50 3.67 6.19 -4.05
C ILE A 50 4.42 6.98 -2.97
N THR A 51 4.05 6.81 -1.71
CA THR A 51 4.70 7.53 -0.60
C THR A 51 6.16 7.15 -0.44
N ALA A 52 6.49 5.87 -0.54
CA ALA A 52 7.89 5.42 -0.55
C ALA A 52 8.68 5.99 -1.75
N PHE A 53 8.08 5.98 -2.96
CA PHE A 53 8.71 6.52 -4.15
C PHE A 53 9.00 8.03 -4.02
N LEU A 54 8.02 8.81 -3.55
CA LEU A 54 8.20 10.24 -3.28
C LEU A 54 9.25 10.47 -2.19
N GLY A 55 9.24 9.67 -1.13
CA GLY A 55 10.27 9.72 -0.08
C GLY A 55 11.68 9.50 -0.63
N MET A 56 11.87 8.54 -1.53
CA MET A 56 13.16 8.30 -2.20
C MET A 56 13.59 9.47 -3.08
N ILE A 57 12.67 10.09 -3.82
CA ILE A 57 12.98 11.29 -4.62
C ILE A 57 13.48 12.41 -3.72
N ILE A 58 12.80 12.68 -2.60
CA ILE A 58 13.19 13.74 -1.66
C ILE A 58 14.57 13.45 -1.08
N ILE A 59 14.82 12.23 -0.60
CA ILE A 59 16.13 11.83 -0.07
C ILE A 59 17.22 11.96 -1.14
N GLY A 60 16.95 11.52 -2.37
CA GLY A 60 17.88 11.63 -3.49
C GLY A 60 18.22 13.08 -3.83
N MET A 61 17.22 13.97 -3.86
CA MET A 61 17.43 15.40 -4.08
C MET A 61 18.28 16.03 -2.97
N LEU A 62 18.00 15.71 -1.70
CA LEU A 62 18.81 16.20 -0.57
C LEU A 62 20.27 15.74 -0.70
N GLY A 63 20.50 14.48 -1.08
CA GLY A 63 21.83 13.91 -1.28
C GLY A 63 22.62 14.57 -2.42
N ILE A 64 21.96 14.95 -3.53
CA ILE A 64 22.61 15.65 -4.65
C ILE A 64 23.06 17.06 -4.25
N THR A 65 22.29 17.74 -3.41
CA THR A 65 22.62 19.11 -2.96
C THR A 65 23.69 19.16 -1.87
N SER A 66 23.97 18.03 -1.21
CA SER A 66 24.97 17.95 -0.15
C SER A 66 26.35 17.57 -0.72
N ASN A 67 27.34 18.46 -0.57
CA ASN A 67 28.72 18.18 -0.98
C ASN A 67 29.39 17.07 -0.16
N GLN A 68 28.91 16.83 1.06
CA GLN A 68 29.29 15.71 1.93
C GLN A 68 28.06 15.23 2.71
N PRO A 69 27.96 13.94 3.06
CA PRO A 69 26.89 13.46 3.94
C PRO A 69 27.03 14.16 5.30
N ASP A 70 26.10 15.05 5.62
CA ASP A 70 26.06 15.74 6.90
C ASP A 70 24.94 15.17 7.81
N ILE A 71 24.95 15.61 9.07
CA ILE A 71 24.00 15.16 10.09
C ILE A 71 22.54 15.50 9.69
N THR A 72 22.30 16.62 9.01
CA THR A 72 20.99 17.03 8.52
C THR A 72 20.46 16.08 7.45
N LEU A 73 21.28 15.62 6.50
CA LEU A 73 20.88 14.59 5.53
C LEU A 73 20.48 13.29 6.22
N GLY A 74 21.27 12.86 7.21
CA GLY A 74 21.00 11.65 7.98
C GLY A 74 19.68 11.71 8.75
N ILE A 75 19.48 12.78 9.53
CA ILE A 75 18.24 12.99 10.31
C ILE A 75 17.03 13.13 9.37
N GLY A 76 17.15 13.90 8.30
CA GLY A 76 16.06 14.10 7.33
C GLY A 76 15.63 12.78 6.67
N SER A 77 16.59 11.93 6.30
CA SER A 77 16.32 10.62 5.73
C SER A 77 15.60 9.69 6.72
N ILE A 78 16.02 9.67 7.99
CA ILE A 78 15.37 8.88 9.05
C ILE A 78 13.91 9.32 9.25
N ILE A 79 13.66 10.64 9.26
CA ILE A 79 12.30 11.18 9.40
C ILE A 79 11.43 10.74 8.22
N ILE A 80 11.91 10.90 6.98
CA ILE A 80 11.16 10.52 5.77
C ILE A 80 10.84 9.02 5.77
N ILE A 81 11.84 8.18 6.08
CA ILE A 81 11.67 6.73 6.19
C ILE A 81 10.65 6.39 7.28
N GLY A 82 10.72 7.05 8.44
CA GLY A 82 9.78 6.88 9.54
C GLY A 82 8.33 7.18 9.12
N ILE A 83 8.11 8.29 8.41
CA ILE A 83 6.78 8.66 7.89
C ILE A 83 6.29 7.62 6.87
N CYS A 84 7.13 7.21 5.91
CA CYS A 84 6.77 6.18 4.94
C CYS A 84 6.43 4.84 5.61
N GLY A 85 7.19 4.47 6.64
CA GLY A 85 6.97 3.27 7.45
C GLY A 85 5.63 3.31 8.17
N ILE A 86 5.29 4.42 8.83
CA ILE A 86 4.00 4.59 9.52
C ILE A 86 2.83 4.48 8.53
N ILE A 87 2.91 5.15 7.38
CA ILE A 87 1.88 5.07 6.34
C ILE A 87 1.72 3.63 5.84
N SER A 88 2.85 2.94 5.59
CA SER A 88 2.85 1.55 5.14
C SER A 88 2.21 0.61 6.17
N ILE A 89 2.55 0.76 7.45
CA ILE A 89 1.96 -0.03 8.54
C ILE A 89 0.46 0.24 8.65
N TYR A 90 0.03 1.50 8.57
CA TYR A 90 -1.37 1.87 8.61
C TYR A 90 -2.17 1.15 7.50
N PHE A 91 -1.72 1.25 6.25
CA PHE A 91 -2.41 0.61 5.13
C PHE A 91 -2.31 -0.92 5.17
N PHE A 92 -1.21 -1.48 5.67
CA PHE A 92 -1.07 -2.92 5.89
C PHE A 92 -2.15 -3.44 6.85
N ILE A 93 -2.28 -2.81 8.03
CA ILE A 93 -3.30 -3.18 9.03
C ILE A 93 -4.71 -2.95 8.46
N TRP A 94 -4.93 -1.82 7.78
CA TRP A 94 -6.22 -1.50 7.17
C TRP A 94 -6.68 -2.59 6.19
N ASN A 95 -5.78 -3.06 5.32
CA ASN A 95 -6.08 -4.14 4.38
C ASN A 95 -6.43 -5.44 5.10
N ILE A 96 -5.70 -5.82 6.15
CA ILE A 96 -6.03 -7.02 6.94
C ILE A 96 -7.43 -6.92 7.54
N VAL A 97 -7.71 -5.81 8.23
CA VAL A 97 -9.00 -5.57 8.91
C VAL A 97 -10.14 -5.53 7.90
N LYS A 98 -9.96 -4.85 6.76
CA LYS A 98 -10.98 -4.78 5.72
C LYS A 98 -11.28 -6.13 5.08
N GLY A 99 -10.27 -6.95 4.84
CA GLY A 99 -10.48 -8.33 4.36
C GLY A 99 -11.34 -9.15 5.33
N ILE A 100 -11.08 -9.04 6.64
CA ILE A 100 -11.90 -9.71 7.68
C ILE A 100 -13.33 -9.18 7.69
N GLN A 101 -13.52 -7.86 7.60
CA GLN A 101 -14.85 -7.23 7.59
C GLN A 101 -15.68 -7.70 6.38
N VAL A 102 -15.08 -7.77 5.20
CA VAL A 102 -15.75 -8.20 3.96
C VAL A 102 -16.17 -9.68 3.99
N LEU A 103 -15.43 -10.54 4.69
CA LEU A 103 -15.84 -11.93 4.89
C LEU A 103 -17.01 -12.09 5.85
N LYS A 104 -17.14 -11.17 6.82
CA LYS A 104 -18.13 -11.23 7.89
C LYS A 104 -19.44 -10.51 7.54
N SER A 105 -19.40 -9.50 6.66
CA SER A 105 -20.60 -8.95 6.01
C SER A 105 -21.28 -10.01 5.17
#